data_AF-A0A2R5FBC1-F1
#
_entry.id   AF-A0A2R5FBC1-F1
#
_cell.length_a   1.000
_cell.length_b   1.000
_cell.length_c   1.000
_cell.angle_alpha   90.00
_cell.angle_beta   90.00
_cell.angle_gamma   90.00
#
_symmetry.space_group_name_H-M   'P 1'
#
loop_
_entity.id
_entity.type
_entity.pdbx_description
1 polymer ?
#
loop_
_entity_poly.entity_id
_entity_poly.type
_entity_poly.pdbx_seq_one_letter_code
_entity_poly.pdbx_strand_id
1 'polypeptide(L)'
;MTVTRIDILRELELLPVWRLREPVVNAAEDASVIEPEPQSVAQAASPAATMETSAAVPATAAAPDRHPLIMQMDWPELKQAVAACEACSLASTRTQTVFGVGDEHAEWLFVGEAPGAEEDKRGEPFVGAAGQLLDNMLGAIQLKRGENVYIANVLKCRPPQNRDPQGEEVVKCDPFLKRQVELIKPKLIVALGRFAAQSVLATEQSIGALRGKLHDYHGVPVIVTYHPAYLLRNLPDKAKAWEDLCFARATMRNLQSADSPAS
;
A
#
# COMPACT_ATOMS: atom_id res chain seq x y z
N MET A 1 -17.86 2.58 5.60
CA MET A 1 -18.36 3.89 6.05
C MET A 1 -17.54 4.95 5.33
N THR A 2 -18.15 5.84 4.56
CA THR A 2 -17.42 6.88 3.82
C THR A 2 -17.03 8.00 4.78
N VAL A 3 -15.72 8.22 4.97
CA VAL A 3 -15.17 9.34 5.74
C VAL A 3 -15.64 10.64 5.09
N THR A 4 -16.27 11.53 5.86
CA THR A 4 -16.78 12.80 5.30
C THR A 4 -15.67 13.85 5.23
N ARG A 5 -15.85 14.87 4.39
CA ARG A 5 -14.93 16.01 4.32
C ARG A 5 -14.73 16.69 5.69
N ILE A 6 -15.77 16.71 6.52
CA ILE A 6 -15.70 17.27 7.89
C ILE A 6 -14.79 16.43 8.79
N ASP A 7 -14.84 15.10 8.66
CA ASP A 7 -13.98 14.21 9.43
C ASP A 7 -12.50 14.41 9.06
N ILE A 8 -12.20 14.55 7.76
CA ILE A 8 -10.85 14.86 7.27
C ILE A 8 -10.34 16.19 7.84
N LEU A 9 -11.18 17.23 7.83
CA LEU A 9 -10.82 18.55 8.33
C LEU A 9 -10.64 18.58 9.85
N ARG A 10 -11.42 17.77 10.59
CA ARG A 10 -11.24 17.58 12.04
C ARG A 10 -9.91 16.90 12.34
N GLU A 11 -9.57 15.87 11.58
CA GLU A 11 -8.31 15.15 11.69
C GLU A 11 -7.10 16.05 11.34
N LEU A 12 -7.26 16.99 10.42
CA LEU A 12 -6.23 17.98 10.11
C LEU A 12 -6.12 19.14 11.13
N GLU A 13 -6.93 19.14 12.20
CA GLU A 13 -7.06 20.26 13.15
C GLU A 13 -7.41 21.60 12.47
N LEU A 14 -8.02 21.52 11.28
CA LEU A 14 -8.48 22.68 10.50
C LEU A 14 -9.92 23.05 10.81
N LEU A 15 -10.47 22.53 11.92
CA LEU A 15 -11.76 22.93 12.45
C LEU A 15 -11.62 23.98 13.56
N PRO A 16 -12.49 24.99 13.57
CA PRO A 16 -13.58 25.22 12.62
C PRO A 16 -13.05 25.72 11.26
N VAL A 17 -13.60 25.19 10.16
CA VAL A 17 -13.40 25.80 8.83
C VAL A 17 -13.93 27.22 8.94
N TRP A 18 -13.10 28.20 8.62
CA TRP A 18 -13.48 29.60 8.54
C TRP A 18 -14.81 29.74 7.81
N ARG A 19 -15.87 30.09 8.56
CA ARG A 19 -17.17 30.40 7.97
C ARG A 19 -17.15 31.87 7.58
N LEU A 20 -17.60 32.15 6.35
CA LEU A 20 -17.93 33.50 5.96
C LEU A 20 -18.97 34.03 6.96
N ARG A 21 -18.72 35.22 7.52
CA ARG A 21 -19.70 35.93 8.32
C ARG A 21 -20.92 36.21 7.42
N GLU A 22 -22.13 35.96 7.90
CA GLU A 22 -23.34 36.15 7.10
C GLU A 22 -23.39 37.57 6.53
N PRO A 23 -23.66 37.73 5.22
CA PRO A 23 -23.71 39.05 4.61
C PRO A 23 -24.87 39.83 5.21
N VAL A 24 -24.59 41.04 5.68
CA VAL A 24 -25.63 42.02 5.97
C VAL A 24 -26.30 42.37 4.65
N VAL A 25 -27.55 41.92 4.49
CA VAL A 25 -28.38 42.23 3.33
C VAL A 25 -28.65 43.73 3.29
N ASN A 26 -27.99 44.43 2.36
CA ASN A 26 -28.46 45.70 1.83
C ASN A 26 -28.87 45.48 0.38
N ALA A 27 -30.05 45.99 0.06
CA ALA A 27 -30.80 45.71 -1.15
C ALA A 27 -30.19 46.35 -2.41
N ALA A 28 -30.37 45.62 -3.53
CA ALA A 28 -30.54 46.09 -4.91
C ALA A 28 -29.24 46.60 -5.61
N GLU A 29 -28.96 46.39 -6.91
CA GLU A 29 -29.73 46.02 -8.09
C GLU A 29 -28.83 45.26 -9.11
N ASP A 30 -29.49 44.33 -9.83
CA ASP A 30 -29.42 44.02 -11.28
C ASP A 30 -28.10 44.05 -12.08
N ALA A 31 -27.74 42.90 -12.67
CA ALA A 31 -27.18 42.81 -14.03
C ALA A 31 -27.20 41.36 -14.55
N SER A 32 -27.73 41.23 -15.77
CA SER A 32 -28.14 40.05 -16.52
C SER A 32 -27.05 39.07 -17.00
N VAL A 33 -27.39 37.79 -16.90
CA VAL A 33 -27.34 36.70 -17.91
C VAL A 33 -26.50 36.92 -19.17
N ILE A 34 -25.53 36.01 -19.43
CA ILE A 34 -25.26 35.43 -20.76
C ILE A 34 -24.78 33.97 -20.60
N GLU A 35 -25.56 33.01 -21.09
CA GLU A 35 -25.12 31.62 -21.41
C GLU A 35 -24.50 31.58 -22.80
N PRO A 36 -23.54 30.68 -23.04
CA PRO A 36 -23.42 30.04 -24.35
C PRO A 36 -23.52 28.51 -24.27
N GLU A 37 -24.41 27.99 -25.11
CA GLU A 37 -24.63 26.58 -25.44
C GLU A 37 -23.53 25.98 -26.36
N PRO A 38 -23.52 24.64 -26.55
CA PRO A 38 -22.30 23.85 -26.80
C PRO A 38 -21.98 23.65 -28.27
N GLN A 39 -20.71 23.32 -28.57
CA GLN A 39 -20.30 22.83 -29.89
C GLN A 39 -19.66 21.45 -29.82
N SER A 40 -20.27 20.57 -30.61
CA SER A 40 -19.91 19.20 -30.96
C SER A 40 -18.72 19.18 -31.93
N VAL A 41 -17.81 18.22 -31.76
CA VAL A 41 -17.01 17.69 -32.88
C VAL A 41 -16.73 16.19 -32.70
N ALA A 42 -16.71 15.52 -33.85
CA ALA A 42 -16.89 14.09 -34.07
C ALA A 42 -15.65 13.19 -33.85
N GLN A 43 -15.96 11.89 -33.90
CA GLN A 43 -15.13 10.69 -33.76
C GLN A 43 -13.93 10.57 -34.70
N ALA A 44 -12.91 9.82 -34.26
CA ALA A 44 -12.14 8.92 -35.09
C ALA A 44 -11.71 7.69 -34.27
N ALA A 45 -11.78 6.51 -34.90
CA ALA A 45 -11.65 5.19 -34.29
C ALA A 45 -10.33 4.47 -34.66
N SER A 46 -9.94 3.55 -33.76
CA SER A 46 -9.18 2.30 -33.96
C SER A 46 -7.66 2.34 -34.19
N PRO A 47 -6.91 1.22 -33.97
CA PRO A 47 -7.38 -0.14 -33.66
C PRO A 47 -6.75 -0.84 -32.43
N ALA A 48 -7.39 -1.96 -32.09
CA ALA A 48 -6.99 -2.97 -31.13
C ALA A 48 -5.65 -3.63 -31.49
N ALA A 49 -4.83 -3.89 -30.46
CA ALA A 49 -3.70 -4.81 -30.53
C ALA A 49 -4.05 -6.12 -29.80
N THR A 50 -3.81 -7.18 -30.53
CA THR A 50 -4.05 -8.60 -30.31
C THR A 50 -3.44 -9.16 -29.02
N MET A 51 -4.25 -9.96 -28.31
CA MET A 51 -3.80 -10.90 -27.28
C MET A 51 -3.13 -12.08 -27.97
N GLU A 52 -1.84 -12.30 -27.68
CA GLU A 52 -1.15 -13.54 -28.00
C GLU A 52 -1.02 -14.40 -26.73
N THR A 53 -1.81 -15.46 -26.71
CA THR A 53 -1.77 -16.57 -25.75
C THR A 53 -0.55 -17.43 -26.05
N SER A 54 0.49 -17.34 -25.22
CA SER A 54 1.61 -18.29 -25.26
C SER A 54 1.37 -19.42 -24.25
N ALA A 55 1.39 -20.64 -24.79
CA ALA A 55 1.11 -21.90 -24.14
C ALA A 55 2.04 -22.21 -22.95
N ALA A 56 1.44 -22.80 -21.92
CA ALA A 56 2.10 -23.36 -20.76
C ALA A 56 2.95 -24.58 -21.14
N VAL A 57 4.23 -24.54 -20.76
CA VAL A 57 5.11 -25.70 -20.68
C VAL A 57 5.00 -26.33 -19.27
N PRO A 58 5.07 -27.67 -19.16
CA PRO A 58 4.68 -28.39 -17.94
C PRO A 58 5.70 -28.21 -16.82
N ALA A 59 5.18 -27.98 -15.61
CA ALA A 59 5.96 -27.84 -14.39
C ALA A 59 6.72 -29.13 -14.06
N THR A 60 8.05 -29.04 -14.11
CA THR A 60 8.99 -29.99 -13.52
C THR A 60 8.74 -30.16 -12.01
N ALA A 61 8.87 -31.40 -11.55
CA ALA A 61 8.71 -31.92 -10.19
C ALA A 61 8.80 -30.87 -9.06
N ALA A 62 7.71 -30.74 -8.29
CA ALA A 62 7.59 -29.82 -7.17
C ALA A 62 8.65 -30.11 -6.10
N ALA A 63 9.48 -29.10 -5.82
CA ALA A 63 10.29 -29.05 -4.61
C ALA A 63 9.40 -29.23 -3.36
N PRO A 64 9.92 -29.78 -2.25
CA PRO A 64 9.15 -29.93 -1.02
C PRO A 64 8.60 -28.58 -0.55
N ASP A 65 7.36 -28.59 -0.05
CA ASP A 65 6.70 -27.40 0.47
C ASP A 65 7.50 -26.83 1.64
N ARG A 66 8.05 -25.62 1.44
CA ARG A 66 8.85 -24.89 2.43
C ARG A 66 8.00 -24.14 3.45
N HIS A 67 6.69 -23.99 3.22
CA HIS A 67 5.82 -23.20 4.08
C HIS A 67 5.83 -23.67 5.54
N PRO A 68 5.69 -24.98 5.86
CA PRO A 68 5.68 -25.44 7.26
C PRO A 68 6.98 -25.16 8.03
N LEU A 69 8.11 -25.19 7.33
CA LEU A 69 9.43 -24.90 7.91
C LEU A 69 9.58 -23.41 8.19
N ILE A 70 9.18 -22.55 7.25
CA ILE A 70 9.25 -21.09 7.41
C ILE A 70 8.38 -20.63 8.59
N MET A 71 7.20 -21.22 8.78
CA MET A 71 6.31 -20.87 9.89
C MET A 71 6.88 -21.21 11.28
N GLN A 72 7.92 -22.03 11.38
CA GLN A 72 8.56 -22.38 12.65
C GLN A 72 9.77 -21.50 12.97
N MET A 73 10.27 -20.74 11.99
CA MET A 73 11.49 -19.94 12.14
C MET A 73 11.29 -18.80 13.13
N ASP A 74 12.26 -18.57 14.00
CA ASP A 74 12.36 -17.31 14.74
C ASP A 74 12.84 -16.16 13.82
N TRP A 75 12.98 -14.96 14.38
CA TRP A 75 13.32 -13.78 13.59
C TRP A 75 14.74 -13.85 12.97
N PRO A 76 15.81 -14.18 13.72
CA PRO A 76 17.13 -14.44 13.15
C PRO A 76 17.12 -15.49 12.03
N GLU A 77 16.46 -16.63 12.24
CA GLU A 77 16.37 -17.72 11.27
C GLU A 77 15.65 -17.26 10.00
N LEU A 78 14.55 -16.52 10.14
CA LEU A 78 13.77 -15.99 9.03
C LEU A 78 14.60 -15.02 8.18
N LYS A 79 15.38 -14.15 8.82
CA LYS A 79 16.26 -13.19 8.14
C LYS A 79 17.35 -13.91 7.35
N GLN A 80 17.96 -14.94 7.93
CA GLN A 80 18.96 -15.76 7.26
C GLN A 80 18.35 -16.55 6.08
N ALA A 81 17.16 -17.12 6.28
CA ALA A 81 16.46 -17.88 5.25
C ALA A 81 16.10 -17.01 4.05
N VAL A 82 15.68 -15.75 4.26
CA VAL A 82 15.43 -14.81 3.16
C VAL A 82 16.73 -14.48 2.43
N ALA A 83 17.81 -14.15 3.15
CA ALA A 83 19.09 -13.79 2.54
C ALA A 83 19.66 -14.89 1.64
N ALA A 84 19.47 -16.16 2.02
CA ALA A 84 19.92 -17.33 1.26
C ALA A 84 18.87 -17.90 0.29
N CYS A 85 17.70 -17.26 0.13
CA CYS A 85 16.59 -17.84 -0.61
C CYS A 85 16.85 -17.96 -2.11
N GLU A 86 16.67 -19.14 -2.70
CA GLU A 86 16.74 -19.39 -4.15
C GLU A 86 15.45 -20.00 -4.71
N ALA A 87 14.31 -19.75 -4.06
CA ALA A 87 13.04 -20.39 -4.35
C ALA A 87 12.49 -20.10 -5.77
N CYS A 88 12.77 -18.91 -6.30
CA CYS A 88 12.23 -18.42 -7.57
C CYS A 88 13.33 -17.79 -8.45
N SER A 89 12.97 -17.54 -9.71
CA SER A 89 13.86 -16.97 -10.73
C SER A 89 14.50 -15.64 -10.34
N LEU A 90 13.86 -14.85 -9.47
CA LEU A 90 14.35 -13.55 -9.00
C LEU A 90 15.68 -13.64 -8.24
N ALA A 91 16.02 -14.81 -7.71
CA ALA A 91 17.29 -15.02 -7.03
C ALA A 91 18.50 -14.83 -7.96
N SER A 92 18.33 -15.12 -9.25
CA SER A 92 19.39 -14.97 -10.25
C SER A 92 19.64 -13.52 -10.70
N THR A 93 18.70 -12.61 -10.43
CA THR A 93 18.73 -11.24 -10.97
C THR A 93 18.88 -10.15 -9.92
N ARG A 94 18.66 -10.47 -8.65
CA ARG A 94 18.84 -9.52 -7.54
C ARG A 94 20.33 -9.27 -7.28
N THR A 95 20.64 -8.10 -6.74
CA THR A 95 21.94 -7.85 -6.11
C THR A 95 21.94 -8.41 -4.68
N GLN A 96 20.87 -8.14 -3.93
CA GLN A 96 20.62 -8.68 -2.60
C GLN A 96 19.13 -8.69 -2.30
N THR A 97 18.73 -9.45 -1.29
CA THR A 97 17.35 -9.45 -0.82
C THR A 97 17.04 -8.22 0.03
N VAL A 98 15.80 -7.78 -0.01
CA VAL A 98 15.27 -6.70 0.83
C VAL A 98 14.23 -7.30 1.77
N PHE A 99 14.65 -7.55 3.01
CA PHE A 99 13.86 -8.27 4.02
C PHE A 99 12.68 -7.42 4.53
N GLY A 100 13.00 -6.20 4.95
CA GLY A 100 12.13 -5.32 5.72
C GLY A 100 12.97 -4.49 6.70
N VAL A 101 12.44 -3.37 7.16
CA VAL A 101 13.09 -2.47 8.12
C VAL A 101 12.06 -1.86 9.05
N GLY A 102 12.42 -1.74 10.32
CA GLY A 102 11.62 -1.02 11.31
C GLY A 102 11.66 -1.70 12.67
N ASP A 103 10.68 -1.36 13.48
CA ASP A 103 10.47 -1.94 14.81
C ASP A 103 9.87 -3.35 14.70
N GLU A 104 10.54 -4.35 15.28
CA GLU A 104 10.13 -5.76 15.26
C GLU A 104 8.89 -6.03 16.13
N HIS A 105 8.46 -5.03 16.91
CA HIS A 105 7.23 -5.02 17.70
C HIS A 105 6.25 -3.93 17.26
N ALA A 106 6.40 -3.45 16.01
CA ALA A 106 5.56 -2.38 15.47
C ALA A 106 4.07 -2.75 15.48
N GLU A 107 3.23 -1.83 15.95
CA GLU A 107 1.78 -1.91 15.79
C GLU A 107 1.34 -1.62 14.35
N TRP A 108 2.15 -0.87 13.59
CA TRP A 108 1.90 -0.53 12.20
C TRP A 108 2.82 -1.29 11.24
N LEU A 109 2.23 -2.05 10.32
CA LEU A 109 2.97 -2.70 9.24
C LEU A 109 2.57 -2.11 7.89
N PHE A 110 3.53 -1.57 7.15
CA PHE A 110 3.34 -1.11 5.77
C PHE A 110 3.90 -2.13 4.80
N VAL A 111 3.08 -2.55 3.84
CA VAL A 111 3.44 -3.59 2.87
C VAL A 111 3.39 -3.04 1.46
N GLY A 112 4.54 -2.97 0.80
CA GLY A 112 4.65 -2.68 -0.63
C GLY A 112 4.70 -3.94 -1.51
N GLU A 113 4.93 -3.72 -2.80
CA GLU A 113 4.90 -4.77 -3.82
C GLU A 113 6.23 -5.54 -3.88
N ALA A 114 7.29 -4.87 -4.32
CA ALA A 114 8.60 -5.44 -4.54
C ALA A 114 9.70 -4.37 -4.45
N PRO A 115 10.97 -4.76 -4.25
CA PRO A 115 12.09 -3.84 -4.25
C PRO A 115 12.32 -3.22 -5.63
N GLY A 116 12.65 -1.92 -5.66
CA GLY A 116 13.16 -1.24 -6.84
C GLY A 116 14.68 -1.34 -6.96
N ALA A 117 15.25 -0.57 -7.89
CA ALA A 117 16.69 -0.62 -8.19
C ALA A 117 17.57 -0.15 -7.03
N GLU A 118 17.15 0.90 -6.31
CA GLU A 118 17.92 1.44 -5.19
C GLU A 118 17.75 0.59 -3.94
N GLU A 119 16.56 0.02 -3.74
CA GLU A 119 16.28 -0.95 -2.68
C GLU A 119 17.14 -2.21 -2.86
N ASP A 120 17.20 -2.77 -4.07
CA ASP A 120 18.03 -3.94 -4.40
C ASP A 120 19.52 -3.68 -4.17
N LYS A 121 20.02 -2.47 -4.43
CA LYS A 121 21.41 -2.11 -4.15
C LYS A 121 21.70 -1.96 -2.66
N ARG A 122 20.74 -1.41 -1.89
CA ARG A 122 20.93 -1.06 -0.47
C ARG A 122 20.50 -2.15 0.51
N GLY A 123 19.62 -3.08 0.11
CA GLY A 123 19.05 -4.09 1.01
C GLY A 123 17.90 -3.57 1.88
N GLU A 124 17.45 -2.34 1.65
CA GLU A 124 16.44 -1.64 2.46
C GLU A 124 15.23 -1.26 1.60
N PRO A 125 13.99 -1.46 2.08
CA PRO A 125 12.80 -1.15 1.31
C PRO A 125 12.50 0.36 1.35
N PHE A 126 11.91 0.87 0.25
CA PHE A 126 11.45 2.26 0.15
C PHE A 126 12.57 3.27 0.48
N VAL A 127 13.66 3.23 -0.29
CA VAL A 127 14.82 4.14 -0.13
C VAL A 127 14.97 5.15 -1.28
N GLY A 128 14.28 4.93 -2.40
CA GLY A 128 14.21 5.89 -3.51
C GLY A 128 13.20 7.03 -3.29
N ALA A 129 12.83 7.72 -4.37
CA ALA A 129 11.85 8.82 -4.34
C ALA A 129 10.47 8.39 -3.79
N ALA A 130 10.04 7.17 -4.10
CA ALA A 130 8.82 6.59 -3.53
C ALA A 130 8.93 6.41 -2.01
N GLY A 131 10.13 6.08 -1.51
CA GLY A 131 10.41 5.99 -0.09
C GLY A 131 10.37 7.33 0.63
N GLN A 132 10.94 8.38 0.02
CA GLN A 132 10.85 9.73 0.57
C GLN A 132 9.39 10.20 0.69
N LEU A 133 8.55 9.87 -0.28
CA LEU A 133 7.12 10.17 -0.18
C LEU A 133 6.43 9.34 0.90
N LEU A 134 6.79 8.06 1.06
CA LEU A 134 6.28 7.24 2.16
C LEU A 134 6.65 7.84 3.51
N ASP A 135 7.89 8.31 3.70
CA ASP A 135 8.31 8.96 4.94
C ASP A 135 7.48 10.22 5.23
N ASN A 136 7.17 11.01 4.20
CA ASN A 136 6.27 12.17 4.34
C ASN A 136 4.83 11.76 4.68
N MET A 137 4.33 10.66 4.10
CA MET A 137 3.01 10.11 4.41
C MET A 137 2.93 9.63 5.86
N LEU A 138 3.96 8.94 6.36
CA LEU A 138 4.09 8.54 7.77
C LEU A 138 4.09 9.78 8.68
N GLY A 139 4.91 10.78 8.37
CA GLY A 139 4.97 12.02 9.15
C GLY A 139 3.62 12.75 9.24
N ALA A 140 2.83 12.73 8.16
CA ALA A 140 1.50 13.35 8.14
C ALA A 140 0.49 12.69 9.10
N ILE A 141 0.69 11.40 9.44
CA ILE A 141 -0.06 10.68 10.48
C ILE A 141 0.72 10.51 11.79
N GLN A 142 1.74 11.35 12.02
CA GLN A 142 2.55 11.39 13.23
C GLN A 142 3.29 10.07 13.50
N LEU A 143 3.66 9.35 12.44
CA LEU A 143 4.50 8.17 12.50
C LEU A 143 5.88 8.48 11.95
N LYS A 144 6.86 7.67 12.35
CA LYS A 144 8.23 7.76 11.86
C LYS A 144 8.77 6.36 11.60
N ARG A 145 9.51 6.20 10.51
CA ARG A 145 10.18 4.94 10.17
C ARG A 145 11.07 4.50 11.34
N GLY A 146 10.95 3.23 11.74
CA GLY A 146 11.73 2.65 12.84
C GLY A 146 11.15 2.89 14.24
N GLU A 147 10.09 3.70 14.38
CA GLU A 147 9.43 3.97 15.65
C GLU A 147 7.97 3.52 15.56
N ASN A 148 7.63 2.36 16.15
CA ASN A 148 6.30 1.73 16.07
C ASN A 148 5.82 1.43 14.63
N VAL A 149 6.76 1.35 13.67
CA VAL A 149 6.49 1.14 12.25
C VAL A 149 7.46 0.10 11.71
N TYR A 150 6.92 -0.90 11.02
CA TYR A 150 7.67 -1.83 10.19
C TYR A 150 7.27 -1.69 8.72
N ILE A 151 8.24 -1.75 7.82
CA ILE A 151 8.04 -1.62 6.38
C ILE A 151 8.62 -2.84 5.70
N ALA A 152 7.80 -3.51 4.89
CA ALA A 152 8.17 -4.68 4.12
C ALA A 152 7.56 -4.63 2.72
N ASN A 153 7.96 -5.58 1.88
CA ASN A 153 7.31 -5.85 0.60
C ASN A 153 6.82 -7.30 0.57
N VAL A 154 5.84 -7.58 -0.28
CA VAL A 154 5.41 -8.95 -0.60
C VAL A 154 6.58 -9.75 -1.14
N LEU A 155 7.25 -9.25 -2.17
CA LEU A 155 8.49 -9.85 -2.67
C LEU A 155 9.72 -9.32 -1.93
N LYS A 156 10.67 -10.21 -1.67
CA LYS A 156 11.98 -9.86 -1.08
C LYS A 156 13.09 -9.64 -2.10
N CYS A 157 12.80 -9.80 -3.38
CA CYS A 157 13.77 -9.68 -4.48
C CYS A 157 13.20 -8.76 -5.56
N ARG A 158 14.06 -7.96 -6.18
CA ARG A 158 13.68 -7.06 -7.29
C ARG A 158 13.37 -7.86 -8.56
N PRO A 159 12.18 -7.66 -9.17
CA PRO A 159 11.90 -8.16 -10.51
C PRO A 159 12.78 -7.49 -11.58
N PRO A 160 13.21 -8.22 -12.63
CA PRO A 160 14.00 -7.66 -13.71
C PRO A 160 13.34 -6.42 -14.31
N GLN A 161 14.12 -5.35 -14.48
CA GLN A 161 13.64 -4.07 -15.04
C GLN A 161 12.45 -3.44 -14.29
N ASN A 162 12.23 -3.81 -13.01
CA ASN A 162 11.08 -3.38 -12.21
C ASN A 162 9.73 -3.73 -12.86
N ARG A 163 9.66 -4.86 -13.59
CA ARG A 163 8.38 -5.39 -14.06
C ARG A 163 7.49 -5.78 -12.88
N ASP A 164 6.22 -5.97 -13.18
CA ASP A 164 5.26 -6.50 -12.23
C ASP A 164 5.65 -7.93 -11.76
N PRO A 165 5.40 -8.29 -10.49
CA PRO A 165 5.53 -9.64 -9.95
C PRO A 165 4.69 -10.66 -10.72
N GLN A 166 5.24 -11.86 -10.91
CA GLN A 166 4.50 -13.00 -11.41
C GLN A 166 3.85 -13.77 -10.24
N GLY A 167 2.71 -14.41 -10.50
CA GLY A 167 1.97 -15.15 -9.46
C GLY A 167 2.82 -16.24 -8.78
N GLU A 168 3.65 -16.96 -9.53
CA GLU A 168 4.57 -17.96 -8.96
C GLU A 168 5.61 -17.33 -8.00
N GLU A 169 6.10 -16.14 -8.32
CA GLU A 169 7.06 -15.42 -7.49
C GLU A 169 6.43 -15.01 -6.17
N VAL A 170 5.17 -14.55 -6.22
CA VAL A 170 4.38 -14.20 -5.04
C VAL A 170 4.14 -15.43 -4.17
N VAL A 171 3.62 -16.52 -4.73
CA VAL A 171 3.35 -17.77 -3.98
C VAL A 171 4.60 -18.29 -3.27
N LYS A 172 5.78 -18.19 -3.91
CA LYS A 172 7.04 -18.66 -3.33
C LYS A 172 7.62 -17.74 -2.25
N CYS A 173 7.26 -16.45 -2.26
CA CYS A 173 7.80 -15.45 -1.33
C CYS A 173 6.85 -15.12 -0.17
N ASP A 174 5.53 -15.30 -0.38
CA ASP A 174 4.46 -15.04 0.58
C ASP A 174 4.69 -15.66 1.98
N PRO A 175 5.20 -16.91 2.12
CA PRO A 175 5.45 -17.47 3.45
C PRO A 175 6.37 -16.62 4.32
N PHE A 176 7.31 -15.87 3.73
CA PHE A 176 8.17 -14.98 4.50
C PHE A 176 7.40 -13.78 5.05
N LEU A 177 6.54 -13.15 4.26
CA LEU A 177 5.72 -12.02 4.73
C LEU A 177 4.75 -12.49 5.80
N LYS A 178 4.09 -13.62 5.59
CA LYS A 178 3.19 -14.21 6.58
C LYS A 178 3.90 -14.47 7.91
N ARG A 179 5.11 -15.04 7.87
CA ARG A 179 5.89 -15.26 9.09
C ARG A 179 6.33 -13.95 9.75
N GLN A 180 6.68 -12.92 8.97
CA GLN A 180 6.95 -11.58 9.52
C GLN A 180 5.73 -11.03 10.27
N VAL A 181 4.52 -11.19 9.71
CA VAL A 181 3.28 -10.76 10.38
C VAL A 181 3.03 -11.53 11.68
N GLU A 182 3.24 -12.85 11.70
CA GLU A 182 3.09 -13.66 12.92
C GLU A 182 4.07 -13.30 14.03
N LEU A 183 5.30 -12.90 13.66
CA LEU A 183 6.34 -12.53 14.62
C LEU A 183 6.15 -11.09 15.13
N ILE A 184 5.85 -10.14 14.25
CA ILE A 184 5.62 -8.73 14.62
C ILE A 184 4.31 -8.56 15.39
N LYS A 185 3.26 -9.29 14.99
CA LYS A 185 1.87 -9.15 15.49
C LYS A 185 1.37 -7.70 15.41
N PRO A 186 1.38 -7.07 14.21
CA PRO A 186 0.91 -5.70 14.07
C PRO A 186 -0.59 -5.60 14.36
N LYS A 187 -1.03 -4.44 14.84
CA LYS A 187 -2.46 -4.14 15.03
C LYS A 187 -3.14 -3.71 13.74
N LEU A 188 -2.39 -3.11 12.81
CA LEU A 188 -2.91 -2.64 11.54
C LEU A 188 -1.89 -2.80 10.43
N ILE A 189 -2.35 -3.30 9.28
CA ILE A 189 -1.57 -3.39 8.04
C ILE A 189 -2.05 -2.33 7.06
N VAL A 190 -1.13 -1.61 6.44
CA VAL A 190 -1.40 -0.69 5.32
C VAL A 190 -0.75 -1.25 4.06
N ALA A 191 -1.58 -1.75 3.14
CA ALA A 191 -1.13 -2.27 1.85
C ALA A 191 -1.01 -1.13 0.82
N LEU A 192 0.20 -0.95 0.30
CA LEU A 192 0.57 0.13 -0.61
C LEU A 192 0.51 -0.35 -2.06
N GLY A 193 -0.54 0.04 -2.78
CA GLY A 193 -0.71 -0.27 -4.20
C GLY A 193 -1.49 -1.54 -4.49
N ARG A 194 -1.77 -1.74 -5.79
CA ARG A 194 -2.65 -2.80 -6.27
C ARG A 194 -2.07 -4.17 -5.94
N PHE A 195 -0.82 -4.43 -6.30
CA PHE A 195 -0.20 -5.74 -6.12
C PHE A 195 -0.08 -6.14 -4.66
N ALA A 196 0.38 -5.23 -3.79
CA ALA A 196 0.44 -5.49 -2.36
C ALA A 196 -0.96 -5.86 -1.82
N ALA A 197 -1.99 -5.10 -2.18
CA ALA A 197 -3.36 -5.36 -1.75
C ALA A 197 -3.91 -6.68 -2.29
N GLN A 198 -3.71 -6.98 -3.58
CA GLN A 198 -4.17 -8.21 -4.20
C GLN A 198 -3.49 -9.45 -3.62
N SER A 199 -2.18 -9.37 -3.34
CA SER A 199 -1.44 -10.45 -2.70
C SER A 199 -1.87 -10.69 -1.27
N VAL A 200 -1.93 -9.62 -0.45
CA VAL A 200 -2.31 -9.73 0.97
C VAL A 200 -3.75 -10.20 1.12
N LEU A 201 -4.68 -9.69 0.29
CA LEU A 201 -6.10 -10.01 0.40
C LEU A 201 -6.55 -11.20 -0.46
N ALA A 202 -5.63 -11.84 -1.18
CA ALA A 202 -5.91 -12.93 -2.13
C ALA A 202 -7.10 -12.62 -3.07
N THR A 203 -7.06 -11.45 -3.72
CA THR A 203 -8.17 -10.91 -4.54
C THR A 203 -7.67 -10.30 -5.85
N GLU A 204 -8.53 -10.27 -6.86
CA GLU A 204 -8.27 -9.63 -8.16
C GLU A 204 -8.94 -8.24 -8.29
N GLN A 205 -9.55 -7.75 -7.21
CA GLN A 205 -10.25 -6.46 -7.22
C GLN A 205 -9.31 -5.28 -7.52
N SER A 206 -9.87 -4.24 -8.14
CA SER A 206 -9.13 -3.01 -8.43
C SER A 206 -8.85 -2.21 -7.15
N ILE A 207 -7.78 -1.39 -7.19
CA ILE A 207 -7.42 -0.51 -6.07
C ILE A 207 -8.59 0.39 -5.63
N GLY A 208 -9.36 0.91 -6.58
CA GLY A 208 -10.52 1.77 -6.29
C GLY A 208 -11.64 1.05 -5.54
N ALA A 209 -11.82 -0.25 -5.78
CA ALA A 209 -12.82 -1.06 -5.09
C ALA A 209 -12.39 -1.46 -3.66
N LEU A 210 -11.08 -1.54 -3.41
CA LEU A 210 -10.50 -1.96 -2.14
C LEU A 210 -10.29 -0.81 -1.15
N ARG A 211 -9.96 0.39 -1.63
CA ARG A 211 -9.73 1.57 -0.78
C ARG A 211 -10.98 1.99 0.01
N GLY A 212 -10.78 2.72 1.11
CA GLY A 212 -11.86 3.23 1.97
C GLY A 212 -12.68 2.15 2.69
N LYS A 213 -12.15 0.92 2.78
CA LYS A 213 -12.76 -0.22 3.46
C LYS A 213 -11.75 -0.87 4.40
N LEU A 214 -12.26 -1.49 5.45
CA LEU A 214 -11.47 -2.34 6.33
C LEU A 214 -11.55 -3.78 5.81
N HIS A 215 -10.39 -4.41 5.64
CA HIS A 215 -10.26 -5.80 5.27
C HIS A 215 -9.55 -6.57 6.40
N ASP A 216 -9.35 -7.87 6.20
CA ASP A 216 -8.68 -8.75 7.15
C ASP A 216 -7.56 -9.52 6.47
N TYR A 217 -6.44 -9.67 7.17
CA TYR A 217 -5.37 -10.58 6.82
C TYR A 217 -4.98 -11.38 8.06
N HIS A 218 -5.45 -12.63 8.12
CA HIS A 218 -5.18 -13.56 9.22
C HIS A 218 -5.52 -12.97 10.60
N GLY A 219 -6.65 -12.26 10.71
CA GLY A 219 -7.09 -11.62 11.95
C GLY A 219 -6.49 -10.24 12.21
N VAL A 220 -5.61 -9.75 11.33
CA VAL A 220 -5.09 -8.38 11.39
C VAL A 220 -5.86 -7.48 10.42
N PRO A 221 -6.45 -6.37 10.89
CA PRO A 221 -7.10 -5.40 10.02
C PRO A 221 -6.15 -4.85 8.94
N VAL A 222 -6.67 -4.71 7.72
CA VAL A 222 -5.92 -4.20 6.56
C VAL A 222 -6.63 -3.00 5.94
N ILE A 223 -5.88 -1.94 5.67
CA ILE A 223 -6.32 -0.79 4.87
C ILE A 223 -5.46 -0.71 3.61
N VAL A 224 -6.12 -0.46 2.49
CA VAL A 224 -5.47 -0.34 1.19
C VAL A 224 -5.35 1.13 0.81
N THR A 225 -4.20 1.54 0.27
CA THR A 225 -4.00 2.86 -0.33
C THR A 225 -3.12 2.78 -1.58
N TYR A 226 -2.91 3.90 -2.26
CA TYR A 226 -2.07 3.96 -3.45
C TYR A 226 -0.59 3.78 -3.11
N HIS A 227 0.15 3.17 -4.03
CA HIS A 227 1.60 3.07 -3.90
C HIS A 227 2.26 4.46 -4.06
N PRO A 228 3.27 4.83 -3.25
CA PRO A 228 3.93 6.14 -3.36
C PRO A 228 4.48 6.42 -4.77
N ALA A 229 5.06 5.42 -5.45
CA ALA A 229 5.54 5.58 -6.82
C ALA A 229 4.43 5.95 -7.83
N TYR A 230 3.19 5.47 -7.62
CA TYR A 230 2.04 5.86 -8.42
C TYR A 230 1.64 7.32 -8.17
N LEU A 231 1.63 7.73 -6.90
CA LEU A 231 1.30 9.11 -6.49
C LEU A 231 2.30 10.14 -6.99
N LEU A 232 3.55 9.75 -7.23
CA LEU A 232 4.56 10.63 -7.86
C LEU A 232 4.27 10.87 -9.35
N ARG A 233 3.57 9.95 -10.02
CA ARG A 233 3.15 10.11 -11.42
C ARG A 233 1.76 10.71 -11.57
N ASN A 234 0.88 10.47 -10.59
CA ASN A 234 -0.51 10.92 -10.56
C ASN A 234 -0.75 11.77 -9.30
N LEU A 235 -0.27 13.01 -9.34
CA LEU A 235 -0.31 13.93 -8.19
C LEU A 235 -1.71 14.18 -7.61
N PRO A 236 -2.79 14.31 -8.40
CA PRO A 236 -4.13 14.56 -7.86
C PRO A 236 -4.63 13.47 -6.90
N ASP A 237 -4.20 12.22 -7.10
CA ASP A 237 -4.63 11.10 -6.25
C ASP A 237 -3.96 11.10 -4.87
N LYS A 238 -3.03 12.03 -4.59
CA LYS A 238 -2.49 12.23 -3.23
C LYS A 238 -3.59 12.60 -2.24
N ALA A 239 -4.63 13.32 -2.67
CA ALA A 239 -5.78 13.63 -1.81
C ALA A 239 -6.51 12.36 -1.36
N LYS A 240 -6.70 11.41 -2.28
CA LYS A 240 -7.29 10.10 -1.98
C LYS A 240 -6.41 9.28 -1.04
N ALA A 241 -5.10 9.26 -1.28
CA ALA A 241 -4.18 8.58 -0.37
C ALA A 241 -4.22 9.19 1.05
N TRP A 242 -4.34 10.51 1.14
CA TRP A 242 -4.52 11.20 2.42
C TRP A 242 -5.81 10.76 3.15
N GLU A 243 -6.92 10.62 2.44
CA GLU A 243 -8.18 10.08 3.01
C GLU A 243 -7.99 8.69 3.62
N ASP A 244 -7.24 7.80 2.94
CA ASP A 244 -6.96 6.45 3.46
C ASP A 244 -6.09 6.51 4.71
N LEU A 245 -5.11 7.42 4.75
CA LEU A 245 -4.24 7.59 5.91
C LEU A 245 -5.00 8.14 7.12
N CYS A 246 -5.92 9.09 6.92
CA CYS A 246 -6.84 9.53 7.98
C CYS A 246 -7.70 8.37 8.48
N PHE A 247 -8.23 7.56 7.56
CA PHE A 247 -9.02 6.38 7.92
C PHE A 247 -8.18 5.36 8.71
N ALA A 248 -6.92 5.14 8.32
CA ALA A 248 -6.00 4.27 9.03
C ALA A 248 -5.68 4.79 10.44
N ARG A 249 -5.44 6.09 10.59
CA ARG A 249 -5.22 6.72 11.90
C ARG A 249 -6.43 6.59 12.82
N ALA A 250 -7.63 6.84 12.30
CA ALA A 250 -8.87 6.66 13.06
C ALA A 250 -9.07 5.19 13.48
N THR A 251 -8.79 4.26 12.58
CA THR A 251 -8.89 2.81 12.86
C THR A 251 -7.91 2.39 13.95
N MET A 252 -6.65 2.81 13.88
CA MET A 252 -5.65 2.48 14.91
C MET A 252 -6.04 3.03 16.29
N ARG A 253 -6.53 4.27 16.37
CA ARG A 253 -6.99 4.84 17.66
C ARG A 253 -8.09 3.99 18.31
N ASN A 254 -9.02 3.49 17.50
CA ASN A 254 -10.09 2.61 17.98
C ASN A 254 -9.54 1.26 18.47
N LEU A 255 -8.57 0.68 17.76
CA LEU A 255 -7.92 -0.58 18.15
C LEU A 255 -7.16 -0.41 19.48
N GLN A 256 -6.38 0.66 19.63
CA GLN A 256 -5.64 0.96 20.86
C GLN A 256 -6.56 1.23 22.06
N SER A 257 -7.73 1.83 21.82
CA SER A 257 -8.73 2.08 22.86
C SER A 257 -9.41 0.79 23.32
N ALA A 258 -9.58 -0.19 22.43
CA ALA A 258 -10.17 -1.50 22.78
C ALA A 258 -9.22 -2.37 23.63
N ASP A 259 -7.91 -2.19 23.48
CA ASP A 259 -6.88 -2.92 24.24
C ASP A 259 -6.64 -2.38 25.65
N SER A 260 -7.06 -1.13 25.93
CA SER A 260 -6.93 -0.51 27.25
C SER A 260 -8.15 -0.89 28.10
N PRO A 261 -8.04 -1.82 29.07
CA PRO A 261 -9.17 -2.11 29.95
C PRO A 261 -9.57 -0.83 30.68
N ALA A 262 -10.86 -0.53 30.70
CA ALA A 262 -11.42 0.56 31.48
C ALA A 262 -10.88 0.47 32.91
N SER A 263 -9.98 1.41 33.25
CA SER A 263 -9.37 1.54 34.57
C SER A 263 -10.38 2.11 35.56
#